data_AF-R6Q604-F1
#
_entry.id   AF-R6Q604-F1
#
_cell.length_a   1.000
_cell.length_b   1.000
_cell.length_c   1.000
_cell.angle_alpha   90.00
_cell.angle_beta   90.00
_cell.angle_gamma   90.00
#
_symmetry.space_group_name_H-M   'P 1'
#
loop_
_entity.id
_entity.type
_entity.pdbx_description
1 polymer ?
#
loop_
_entity_poly.entity_id
_entity_poly.type
_entity_poly.pdbx_seq_one_letter_code
_entity_poly.pdbx_strand_id
1 'polypeptide(L)'
;MNNIICKVAALGGIISTTDISHLSEYKRLLRAKERGDLIKLRHGIYAVPDALLNTMIDVERIVPNGIVCLYNAWAYHQLSTTVPPAFCIAIANKRKVVIPDTLPIEADCTQWHCMSI
;
A
#
# COMPACT_ATOMS: atom_id res chain seq x y z
N MET A 1 16.32 -4.61 20.92
CA MET A 1 15.16 -3.90 20.32
C MET A 1 15.57 -3.27 18.99
N ASN A 2 14.94 -3.67 17.89
CA ASN A 2 15.29 -3.22 16.54
C ASN A 2 14.78 -1.79 16.30
N ASN A 3 15.64 -0.80 16.52
CA ASN A 3 15.36 0.65 16.36
C ASN A 3 14.58 1.00 15.08
N ILE A 4 14.80 0.26 13.97
CA ILE A 4 14.08 0.48 12.70
C ILE A 4 12.58 0.16 12.79
N ILE A 5 12.16 -0.90 13.49
CA ILE A 5 10.73 -1.26 13.59
C ILE A 5 9.99 -0.22 14.44
N CYS A 6 10.61 0.23 15.54
CA CYS A 6 10.05 1.31 16.35
C CYS A 6 9.88 2.61 15.55
N LYS A 7 10.86 2.95 14.69
CA LYS A 7 10.79 4.10 13.79
C LYS A 7 9.66 3.96 12.77
N VAL A 8 9.50 2.77 12.19
CA VAL A 8 8.40 2.48 11.25
C VAL A 8 7.04 2.55 11.94
N ALA A 9 6.92 2.01 13.15
CA ALA A 9 5.71 2.10 13.96
C ALA A 9 5.34 3.56 14.30
N ALA A 10 6.33 4.39 14.64
CA ALA A 10 6.12 5.82 14.88
C ALA A 10 5.65 6.60 13.63
N LEU A 11 5.97 6.10 12.44
CA LEU A 11 5.53 6.66 11.15
C LEU A 11 4.21 6.08 10.64
N GLY A 12 3.48 5.33 11.48
CA GLY A 12 2.21 4.72 11.10
C GLY A 12 2.35 3.40 10.33
N GLY A 13 3.46 2.67 10.53
CA GLY A 13 3.65 1.32 9.97
C GLY A 13 4.23 1.29 8.55
N ILE A 14 4.51 2.46 7.95
CA ILE A 14 5.07 2.59 6.60
C ILE A 14 6.28 3.54 6.64
N ILE A 15 7.38 3.16 5.99
CA ILE A 15 8.61 3.94 5.88
C ILE A 15 8.99 4.14 4.42
N SER A 16 9.34 5.38 4.06
CA SER A 16 9.92 5.71 2.76
C SER A 16 11.44 5.78 2.86
N THR A 17 12.16 5.52 1.76
CA THR A 17 13.60 5.72 1.68
C THR A 17 14.01 7.18 1.86
N THR A 18 13.08 8.13 1.69
CA THR A 18 13.29 9.56 1.99
C THR A 18 13.46 9.82 3.50
N ASP A 19 12.87 8.97 4.35
CA ASP A 19 12.93 9.10 5.82
C ASP A 19 14.22 8.48 6.41
N ILE A 20 15.06 7.93 5.54
CA ILE A 20 16.30 7.24 5.88
C ILE A 20 17.47 8.16 5.57
N SER A 21 18.07 8.73 6.61
CA SER A 21 19.20 9.65 6.46
C SER A 21 20.54 8.91 6.33
N HIS A 22 20.70 7.79 7.04
CA HIS A 22 21.98 7.06 7.13
C HIS A 22 21.97 5.71 6.40
N LEU A 23 23.08 5.41 5.73
CA LEU A 23 23.33 4.14 5.03
C LEU A 23 23.26 2.91 5.96
N SER A 24 23.56 3.08 7.26
CA SER A 24 23.44 2.04 8.28
C SER A 24 21.98 1.67 8.56
N GLU A 25 21.07 2.65 8.60
CA GLU A 25 19.63 2.40 8.74
C GLU A 25 19.07 1.69 7.51
N TYR A 26 19.51 2.09 6.32
CA TYR A 26 19.12 1.41 5.07
C TYR A 26 19.51 -0.08 5.08
N LYS A 27 20.74 -0.42 5.49
CA LYS A 27 21.19 -1.81 5.63
C LYS A 27 20.36 -2.59 6.66
N ARG A 28 19.96 -1.94 7.77
CA ARG A 28 19.10 -2.56 8.79
C ARG A 28 17.69 -2.82 8.29
N LEU A 29 17.14 -1.90 7.51
CA LEU A 29 15.86 -2.06 6.84
C LEU A 29 15.92 -3.24 5.88
N LEU A 30 16.98 -3.35 5.07
CA LEU A 30 17.15 -4.46 4.13
C LEU A 30 17.20 -5.81 4.86
N ARG A 31 17.94 -5.90 5.98
CA ARG A 31 17.96 -7.09 6.83
C ARG A 31 16.60 -7.41 7.45
N ALA A 32 15.85 -6.39 7.87
CA ALA A 32 14.50 -6.57 8.41
C ALA A 32 13.52 -7.08 7.32
N LYS A 33 13.68 -6.60 6.08
CA LYS A 33 12.95 -7.10 4.92
C LYS A 33 13.31 -8.57 4.61
N GLU A 34 14.60 -8.93 4.65
CA GLU A 34 15.04 -10.33 4.46
C GLU A 34 14.52 -11.27 5.54
N ARG A 35 14.36 -10.79 6.78
CA ARG A 35 13.75 -11.55 7.87
C ARG A 35 12.23 -11.68 7.76
N GLY A 36 11.57 -10.92 6.89
CA GLY A 36 10.11 -10.85 6.79
C GLY A 36 9.45 -9.89 7.79
N ASP A 37 10.23 -9.12 8.57
CA ASP A 37 9.71 -8.09 9.48
C ASP A 37 9.07 -6.92 8.69
N LEU A 38 9.51 -6.72 7.44
CA LEU A 38 9.05 -5.66 6.54
C LEU A 38 8.76 -6.22 5.15
N ILE A 39 7.67 -5.75 4.54
CA ILE A 39 7.27 -6.05 3.17
C ILE A 39 7.57 -4.82 2.30
N LYS A 40 8.13 -5.06 1.11
CA LYS A 40 8.36 -4.00 0.14
C LYS A 40 7.06 -3.75 -0.63
N LEU A 41 6.49 -2.56 -0.46
CA LEU A 41 5.28 -2.15 -1.17
C LEU A 41 5.62 -1.65 -2.57
N ARG A 42 6.58 -0.71 -2.67
CA ARG A 42 7.00 -0.08 -3.92
C ARG A 42 8.51 0.15 -3.91
N HIS A 43 9.09 0.55 -5.04
CA HIS A 43 10.44 1.09 -5.04
C HIS A 43 10.53 2.28 -4.06
N GLY A 44 11.35 2.11 -3.02
CA GLY A 44 11.54 3.12 -1.97
C GLY A 44 10.51 3.11 -0.84
N ILE A 45 9.49 2.22 -0.84
CA ILE A 45 8.46 2.18 0.20
C ILE A 45 8.38 0.79 0.82
N TYR A 46 8.45 0.74 2.14
CA TYR A 46 8.39 -0.49 2.93
C TYR A 46 7.36 -0.35 4.04
N ALA A 47 6.69 -1.44 4.39
CA ALA A 47 5.69 -1.46 5.46
C ALA A 47 5.85 -2.69 6.34
N VAL A 48 5.37 -2.58 7.58
CA VAL A 48 5.20 -3.74 8.45
C VAL A 48 3.98 -4.52 7.97
N PRO A 49 4.02 -5.87 7.92
CA PRO A 49 2.86 -6.68 7.54
C PRO A 49 1.61 -6.36 8.37
N ASP A 50 1.78 -6.03 9.65
CA ASP A 50 0.71 -5.63 10.56
C ASP A 50 -0.05 -4.36 10.10
N ALA A 51 0.66 -3.43 9.45
CA ALA A 51 0.04 -2.23 8.89
C ALA A 51 -0.87 -2.53 7.69
N LEU A 52 -0.69 -3.68 7.03
CA LEU A 52 -1.50 -4.11 5.90
C LEU A 52 -2.75 -4.90 6.32
N LEU A 53 -2.75 -5.46 7.54
CA LEU A 53 -3.90 -6.17 8.11
C LEU A 53 -4.98 -5.20 8.59
N ASN A 54 -4.57 -3.99 8.99
CA ASN A 54 -5.51 -2.92 9.24
C ASN A 54 -6.13 -2.53 7.90
N THR A 55 -7.44 -2.73 7.75
CA THR A 55 -8.25 -2.52 6.54
C THR A 55 -8.11 -1.14 5.90
N MET A 56 -7.45 -0.20 6.59
CA MET A 56 -7.10 1.13 6.09
C MET A 56 -5.65 1.13 5.59
N ILE A 57 -5.47 0.64 4.36
CA ILE A 57 -4.20 0.76 3.66
C ILE A 57 -4.09 2.18 3.11
N ASP A 58 -2.95 2.85 3.31
CA ASP A 58 -2.67 4.16 2.70
C ASP A 58 -2.46 3.99 1.18
N VAL A 59 -3.60 4.00 0.46
CA VAL A 59 -3.67 3.77 -0.99
C VAL A 59 -2.80 4.77 -1.75
N GLU A 60 -2.69 6.02 -1.27
CA GLU A 60 -1.92 7.05 -1.93
C GLU A 60 -0.41 6.71 -1.96
N ARG A 61 0.10 6.08 -0.89
CA ARG A 61 1.50 5.65 -0.84
C ARG A 61 1.80 4.50 -1.78
N ILE A 62 0.86 3.56 -1.95
CA ILE A 62 1.04 2.39 -2.82
C ILE A 62 0.79 2.77 -4.28
N VAL A 63 -0.34 3.43 -4.53
CA VAL A 63 -0.82 3.89 -5.83
C VAL A 63 -1.04 5.41 -5.75
N PRO A 64 0.00 6.23 -5.98
CA PRO A 64 -0.15 7.68 -5.94
C PRO A 64 -1.19 8.11 -6.97
N ASN A 65 -2.08 9.05 -6.67
CA ASN A 65 -3.18 9.47 -7.56
C ASN A 65 -4.11 8.33 -8.01
N GLY A 66 -4.12 7.19 -7.30
CA GLY A 66 -5.12 6.15 -7.48
C GLY A 66 -6.40 6.50 -6.74
N ILE A 67 -7.56 6.24 -7.36
CA ILE A 67 -8.86 6.47 -6.74
C ILE A 67 -9.49 5.12 -6.41
N VAL A 68 -9.98 4.94 -5.19
CA VAL A 68 -10.72 3.72 -4.80
C VAL A 68 -12.01 3.65 -5.60
N CYS A 69 -12.27 2.51 -6.26
CA CYS A 69 -13.44 2.34 -7.12
C CYS A 69 -14.24 1.06 -6.78
N LEU A 70 -15.40 0.92 -7.42
CA LEU A 70 -16.24 -0.28 -7.36
C LEU A 70 -16.70 -0.62 -5.92
N TYR A 71 -16.77 -1.92 -5.60
CA TYR A 71 -17.15 -2.45 -4.28
C TYR A 71 -16.34 -1.88 -3.11
N ASN A 72 -15.10 -1.45 -3.34
CA ASN A 72 -14.29 -0.85 -2.29
C ASN A 72 -14.78 0.54 -1.90
N ALA A 73 -15.27 1.33 -2.87
CA ALA A 73 -15.90 2.61 -2.58
C ALA A 73 -17.21 2.42 -1.81
N TRP A 74 -18.02 1.43 -2.17
CA TRP A 74 -19.25 1.11 -1.44
C TRP A 74 -18.97 0.62 -0.02
N ALA A 75 -17.98 -0.24 0.16
CA ALA A 75 -17.56 -0.71 1.48
C ALA A 75 -17.06 0.46 2.35
N TYR A 76 -16.29 1.39 1.78
CA TYR A 76 -15.83 2.60 2.47
C TYR A 76 -16.99 3.51 2.90
N HIS A 77 -17.98 3.69 2.03
CA HIS A 77 -19.18 4.47 2.32
C HIS A 77 -20.27 3.69 3.08
N GLN A 78 -19.97 2.47 3.55
CA GLN A 78 -20.90 1.60 4.30
C GLN A 78 -22.20 1.32 3.52
N LEU A 79 -22.14 1.37 2.19
CA LEU A 79 -23.24 1.04 1.28
C LEU A 79 -23.35 -0.47 1.02
N SER A 80 -22.36 -1.26 1.48
CA SER A 80 -22.37 -2.72 1.44
C SER A 80 -21.95 -3.29 2.79
N THR A 81 -22.49 -4.46 3.13
CA THR A 81 -22.06 -5.28 4.29
C THR A 81 -21.02 -6.33 3.91
N THR A 82 -20.75 -6.51 2.62
CA THR A 82 -19.76 -7.45 2.12
C THR A 82 -18.37 -6.82 2.10
N VAL A 83 -17.40 -7.53 2.66
CA VAL A 83 -15.99 -7.16 2.56
C VAL A 83 -15.50 -7.57 1.17
N PRO A 84 -15.02 -6.63 0.34
CA PRO A 84 -14.50 -6.98 -0.98
C PRO A 84 -13.25 -7.85 -0.83
N PRO A 85 -13.08 -8.90 -1.66
CA PRO A 85 -11.94 -9.81 -1.57
C PRO A 85 -10.61 -9.17 -2.01
N ALA A 86 -10.67 -8.07 -2.78
CA ALA A 86 -9.52 -7.31 -3.26
C ALA A 86 -9.85 -5.81 -3.31
N PHE A 87 -8.81 -4.98 -3.20
CA PHE A 87 -8.88 -3.54 -3.35
C PHE A 87 -8.78 -3.13 -4.82
N CYS A 88 -9.89 -2.62 -5.37
CA CYS A 88 -9.96 -2.09 -6.73
C CYS A 88 -9.57 -0.61 -6.72
N ILE A 89 -8.55 -0.26 -7.49
CA ILE A 89 -8.06 1.11 -7.62
C ILE A 89 -8.06 1.50 -9.09
N ALA A 90 -8.72 2.62 -9.38
CA ALA A 90 -8.71 3.26 -10.69
C ALA A 90 -7.41 4.02 -10.90
N ILE A 91 -6.77 3.78 -12.05
CA ILE A 91 -5.51 4.43 -12.44
C ILE A 91 -5.69 5.03 -13.84
N ALA A 92 -5.06 6.18 -14.10
CA ALA A 92 -5.09 6.81 -15.42
C ALA A 92 -4.50 5.91 -16.52
N ASN A 93 -5.15 5.89 -17.69
CA ASN A 93 -4.94 4.96 -18.83
C ASN A 93 -3.48 4.79 -19.33
N LYS A 94 -2.59 5.75 -19.06
CA LYS A 94 -1.19 5.73 -19.55
C LYS A 94 -0.16 5.41 -18.47
N ARG A 95 -0.59 5.08 -17.26
CA ARG A 95 0.32 4.88 -16.14
C ARG A 95 0.45 3.41 -15.78
N LYS A 96 1.68 2.93 -15.67
CA LYS A 96 1.99 1.61 -15.10
C LYS A 96 2.32 1.78 -13.63
N VAL A 97 1.59 1.09 -12.76
CA VAL A 97 1.91 0.96 -11.34
C VAL A 97 2.30 -0.48 -11.09
N VAL A 98 3.45 -0.68 -10.45
CA VAL A 98 3.90 -2.01 -10.02
C VAL A 98 3.33 -2.23 -8.64
N ILE A 99 2.29 -3.03 -8.59
CA ILE A 99 1.71 -3.52 -7.34
C ILE A 99 2.43 -4.83 -7.00
N PRO A 100 2.85 -5.02 -5.74
CA PRO A 100 3.44 -6.28 -5.33
C PRO A 100 2.36 -7.36 -5.23
N ASP A 101 2.62 -8.54 -5.78
CA ASP A 101 1.69 -9.70 -5.77
C ASP A 101 1.31 -10.16 -4.35
N THR A 102 2.05 -9.69 -3.34
CA THR A 102 1.79 -9.96 -1.92
C THR A 102 0.56 -9.22 -1.39
N LEU A 103 -0.04 -8.32 -2.17
CA LEU A 103 -1.21 -7.55 -1.78
C LEU A 103 -2.41 -7.88 -2.68
N PRO A 104 -3.61 -8.02 -2.12
CA PRO A 104 -4.83 -8.22 -2.89
C PRO A 104 -5.31 -6.87 -3.46
N ILE A 105 -4.48 -6.21 -4.27
CA ILE A 105 -4.80 -4.93 -4.91
C ILE A 105 -4.87 -5.14 -6.41
N GLU A 106 -6.01 -4.82 -6.99
CA GLU A 106 -6.26 -4.89 -8.42
C GLU A 106 -6.28 -3.46 -8.98
N ALA A 107 -5.34 -3.17 -9.87
CA ALA A 107 -5.34 -1.93 -10.64
C ALA A 107 -6.26 -2.08 -11.85
N ASP A 108 -7.35 -1.32 -11.88
CA ASP A 108 -8.23 -1.26 -13.03
C ASP A 108 -7.99 0.04 -13.82
N CYS A 109 -7.59 -0.11 -15.08
CA CYS A 109 -7.33 1.00 -16.00
C CYS A 109 -8.59 1.36 -16.82
N THR A 110 -9.63 0.53 -16.78
CA THR A 110 -10.78 0.56 -17.71
C THR A 110 -11.93 1.46 -17.26
N GLN A 111 -11.73 2.31 -16.26
CA GLN A 111 -12.75 3.25 -15.81
C GLN A 111 -12.86 4.50 -16.72
N TRP A 112 -13.12 4.27 -18.01
CA TRP A 112 -13.89 5.21 -18.84
C TRP A 112 -15.34 4.73 -19.05
N HIS A 113 -15.66 3.46 -18.74
CA HIS A 113 -17.01 2.91 -18.93
C HIS A 113 -17.88 2.87 -17.66
N CYS A 114 -17.33 3.18 -16.48
CA CYS A 114 -18.08 3.07 -15.22
C CYS A 114 -18.73 4.41 -14.78
N MET A 115 -18.71 5.43 -15.65
CA MET A 115 -19.38 6.73 -15.42
C MET A 115 -20.74 6.82 -16.14
N SER A 116 -21.39 5.67 -16.36
CA SER A 116 -22.74 5.58 -16.96
C SER A 116 -23.75 4.88 -16.04
N ILE A 117 -23.63 5.07 -14.73
CA ILE A 117 -24.74 4.87 -13.78
C ILE A 117 -25.10 6.24 -13.19
#